data_AF-A0A1Q1FGY4-F1
#
_entry.id   AF-A0A1Q1FGY4-F1
#
_cell.length_a   1.000
_cell.length_b   1.000
_cell.length_c   1.000
_cell.angle_alpha   90.00
_cell.angle_beta   90.00
_cell.angle_gamma   90.00
#
_symmetry.space_group_name_H-M   'P 1'
#
loop_
_entity.id
_entity.type
_entity.pdbx_description
1 polymer ?
#
loop_
_entity_poly.entity_id
_entity_poly.type
_entity_poly.pdbx_seq_one_letter_code
_entity_poly.pdbx_strand_id
1 'polypeptide(L)'
;MANLFPEFAVQRTEEDVLVCLIGSAKNYDNSVQSAVNYILENQVPAFIVTPRQSVEELHYLIEPYAVVGIIQALTLNRFSDEDFVQETTVSLTSEYEHKQTLFDEQKIGKDDVRWKLEDHPSLIKSKLSTLRTLRENSKHERNGIGRTVWTEFEKVCKAAFAYLDFELEVGQGGVDNEGSEVADAVIGYPPMEIPDRVELSRLHGVVDAKSASQVDFDGEAVSKQLDYFDEIKGDKLYQSFTKLHLFVVFDFDAEKVLDWYETAKLHYPDQTGMVVLTADALRSMVDLNQSPLALSAVNRGEFDTRHVFRYFFDPKLYTRPEFVDVAELLDLSEWSGTEPETQHRYQAEDELLIVTQEMVLEWIDGIHSKQHDTDSLFQVE
;
A
#
# COMPACT_ATOMS: atom_id res chain seq x y z
N MET A 1 40.64 25.54 0.47
CA MET A 1 40.69 24.06 0.52
C MET A 1 39.68 23.54 -0.48
N ALA A 2 40.13 22.68 -1.39
CA ALA A 2 39.35 22.14 -2.49
C ALA A 2 38.27 21.16 -2.00
N ASN A 3 37.10 21.17 -2.67
CA ASN A 3 36.06 20.17 -2.51
C ASN A 3 36.65 18.79 -2.86
N LEU A 4 36.84 17.93 -1.86
CA LEU A 4 37.47 16.61 -2.00
C LEU A 4 36.47 15.49 -2.26
N PHE A 5 35.17 15.78 -2.32
CA PHE A 5 34.13 14.80 -2.61
C PHE A 5 33.38 15.17 -3.91
N PRO A 6 33.06 14.19 -4.77
CA PRO A 6 32.16 14.41 -5.89
C PRO A 6 30.78 14.89 -5.38
N GLU A 7 30.02 15.61 -6.20
CA GLU A 7 28.69 16.12 -5.84
C GLU A 7 27.77 15.00 -5.33
N PHE A 8 27.84 13.84 -5.99
CA PHE A 8 27.30 12.56 -5.53
C PHE A 8 28.21 11.44 -6.01
N ALA A 9 28.23 10.31 -5.31
CA ALA A 9 28.86 9.08 -5.81
C ALA A 9 27.81 8.24 -6.52
N VAL A 10 28.17 7.59 -7.62
CA VAL A 10 27.26 6.71 -8.37
C VAL A 10 27.95 5.39 -8.69
N GLN A 11 27.21 4.30 -8.53
CA GLN A 11 27.63 2.96 -8.93
C GLN A 11 26.48 2.30 -9.67
N ARG A 12 26.77 1.59 -10.77
CA ARG A 12 25.82 0.70 -11.45
C ARG A 12 26.01 -0.71 -10.93
N THR A 13 24.93 -1.38 -10.54
CA THR A 13 24.93 -2.79 -10.12
C THR A 13 25.01 -3.71 -11.33
N GLU A 14 25.17 -5.02 -11.09
CA GLU A 14 25.14 -6.04 -12.14
C GLU A 14 23.73 -6.18 -12.78
N GLU A 15 22.68 -5.86 -12.01
CA GLU A 15 21.27 -5.88 -12.43
C GLU A 15 20.81 -4.57 -13.09
N ASP A 16 21.76 -3.72 -13.51
CA ASP A 16 21.46 -2.45 -14.19
C ASP A 16 20.67 -1.43 -13.35
N VAL A 17 20.90 -1.41 -12.04
CA VAL A 17 20.34 -0.40 -11.13
C VAL A 17 21.44 0.58 -10.71
N LEU A 18 21.14 1.87 -10.70
CA LEU A 18 22.04 2.89 -10.19
C LEU A 18 21.87 3.06 -8.67
N VAL A 19 22.98 3.18 -7.97
CA VAL A 19 23.02 3.60 -6.57
C VAL A 19 23.74 4.94 -6.51
N CYS A 20 22.98 5.99 -6.23
CA CYS A 20 23.46 7.36 -6.09
C CYS A 20 23.55 7.72 -4.61
N LEU A 21 24.76 7.89 -4.09
CA LEU A 21 25.00 8.30 -2.71
C LEU A 21 25.25 9.81 -2.62
N ILE A 22 24.43 10.51 -1.85
CA ILE A 22 24.52 11.96 -1.61
C ILE A 22 24.99 12.21 -0.18
N GLY A 23 26.25 12.67 -0.02
CA GLY A 23 26.88 12.83 1.29
C GLY A 23 27.09 14.27 1.78
N SER A 24 26.94 15.28 0.91
CA SER A 24 27.36 16.67 1.21
C SER A 24 26.20 17.64 1.40
N ALA A 25 26.16 18.30 2.57
CA ALA A 25 25.17 19.34 2.90
C ALA A 25 25.43 20.69 2.22
N LYS A 26 26.60 20.93 1.62
CA LYS A 26 26.99 22.29 1.18
C LYS A 26 26.33 22.73 -0.12
N ASN A 27 25.78 21.79 -0.91
CA ASN A 27 25.07 21.99 -2.17
C ASN A 27 24.11 20.80 -2.39
N TYR A 28 23.31 20.47 -1.37
CA TYR A 28 22.50 19.26 -1.37
C TYR A 28 21.50 19.23 -2.54
N ASP A 29 20.73 20.30 -2.73
CA ASP A 29 19.77 20.45 -3.84
C ASP A 29 20.40 20.22 -5.21
N ASN A 30 21.54 20.86 -5.47
CA ASN A 30 22.26 20.70 -6.73
C ASN A 30 22.76 19.27 -6.89
N SER A 31 23.19 18.62 -5.82
CA SER A 31 23.67 17.24 -5.86
C SER A 31 22.53 16.25 -6.16
N VAL A 32 21.37 16.47 -5.53
CA VAL A 32 20.14 15.70 -5.82
C VAL A 32 19.69 15.94 -7.25
N GLN A 33 19.62 17.18 -7.71
CA GLN A 33 19.19 17.50 -9.07
C GLN A 33 20.17 16.94 -10.12
N SER A 34 21.48 17.00 -9.86
CA SER A 34 22.49 16.37 -10.70
C SER A 34 22.33 14.84 -10.74
N ALA A 35 22.05 14.19 -9.61
CA ALA A 35 21.79 12.76 -9.55
C ALA A 35 20.51 12.37 -10.30
N VAL A 36 19.42 13.12 -10.10
CA VAL A 36 18.15 12.92 -10.83
C VAL A 36 18.36 13.07 -12.33
N ASN A 37 19.03 14.14 -12.79
CA ASN A 37 19.33 14.34 -14.20
C ASN A 37 20.16 13.19 -14.76
N TYR A 38 21.18 12.73 -14.04
CA TYR A 38 21.99 11.58 -14.43
C TYR A 38 21.13 10.30 -14.59
N ILE A 39 20.24 10.02 -13.64
CA ILE A 39 19.33 8.87 -13.70
C ILE A 39 18.39 8.97 -14.92
N LEU A 40 17.79 10.13 -15.14
CA LEU A 40 16.88 10.37 -16.27
C LEU A 40 17.58 10.30 -17.63
N GLU A 41 18.85 10.72 -17.70
CA GLU A 41 19.65 10.63 -18.92
C GLU A 41 20.05 9.20 -19.25
N ASN A 42 20.39 8.40 -18.24
CA ASN A 42 20.74 6.99 -18.43
C ASN A 42 19.50 6.10 -18.56
N GLN A 43 18.32 6.59 -18.14
CA GLN A 43 17.06 5.87 -18.15
C GLN A 43 17.22 4.51 -17.48
N VAL A 44 17.52 4.47 -16.19
CA VAL A 44 17.70 3.20 -15.47
C VAL A 44 17.10 3.32 -14.08
N PRO A 45 16.58 2.22 -13.50
CA PRO A 45 16.19 2.17 -12.10
C PRO A 45 17.32 2.68 -11.21
N ALA A 46 16.99 3.41 -10.15
CA ALA A 46 17.96 4.04 -9.29
C ALA A 46 17.49 4.21 -7.85
N PHE A 47 18.40 3.92 -6.92
CA PHE A 47 18.32 4.35 -5.54
C PHE A 47 19.07 5.67 -5.35
N ILE A 48 18.44 6.65 -4.72
CA ILE A 48 19.14 7.82 -4.17
C ILE A 48 19.22 7.65 -2.66
N VAL A 49 20.45 7.44 -2.18
CA VAL A 49 20.76 7.16 -0.79
C VAL A 49 21.31 8.43 -0.13
N THR A 50 20.74 8.80 1.01
CA THR A 50 21.13 10.01 1.75
C THR A 50 21.22 9.76 3.26
N PRO A 51 21.99 10.57 4.04
CA PRO A 51 21.88 10.58 5.49
C PRO A 51 20.46 10.84 5.96
N ARG A 52 20.10 10.21 7.09
CA ARG A 52 18.78 10.33 7.72
C ARG A 52 18.29 11.79 7.88
N GLN A 53 19.19 12.73 8.17
CA GLN A 53 18.80 14.13 8.40
C GLN A 53 18.34 14.86 7.14
N SER A 54 18.67 14.36 5.94
CA SER A 54 18.42 15.03 4.66
C SER A 54 17.38 14.29 3.80
N VAL A 55 16.74 13.25 4.34
CA VAL A 55 15.76 12.45 3.60
C VAL A 55 14.50 13.23 3.27
N GLU A 56 14.05 14.12 4.17
CA GLU A 56 12.94 15.03 3.91
C GLU A 56 13.19 15.91 2.68
N GLU A 57 14.33 16.61 2.69
CA GLU A 57 14.77 17.47 1.59
C GLU A 57 14.93 16.68 0.28
N LEU A 58 15.46 15.45 0.36
CA LEU A 58 15.54 14.54 -0.80
C LEU A 58 14.16 14.31 -1.42
N HIS A 59 13.18 13.95 -0.59
CA HIS A 59 11.85 13.61 -1.05
C HIS A 59 11.18 14.78 -1.76
N TYR A 60 11.23 16.00 -1.20
CA TYR A 60 10.69 17.18 -1.86
C TYR A 60 11.34 17.44 -3.23
N LEU A 61 12.63 17.16 -3.36
CA LEU A 61 13.37 17.37 -4.59
C LEU A 61 13.10 16.29 -5.65
N ILE A 62 12.81 15.05 -5.24
CA ILE A 62 12.57 13.93 -6.17
C ILE A 62 11.08 13.71 -6.49
N GLU A 63 10.16 14.21 -5.65
CA GLU A 63 8.71 14.05 -5.81
C GLU A 63 8.20 14.46 -7.21
N PRO A 64 8.67 15.56 -7.83
CA PRO A 64 8.27 15.92 -9.20
C PRO A 64 8.63 14.86 -10.26
N TYR A 65 9.52 13.92 -9.93
CA TYR A 65 10.00 12.84 -10.80
C TYR A 65 9.48 11.47 -10.38
N ALA A 66 8.66 11.38 -9.32
CA ALA A 66 8.10 10.13 -8.81
C ALA A 66 7.33 9.34 -9.87
N VAL A 67 6.71 10.00 -10.85
CA VAL A 67 5.96 9.31 -11.91
C VAL A 67 6.85 8.63 -12.94
N VAL A 68 8.12 9.01 -13.03
CA VAL A 68 9.07 8.19 -13.81
C VAL A 68 9.17 6.80 -13.16
N GLY A 69 8.97 6.70 -11.84
CA GLY A 69 8.91 5.42 -11.10
C GLY A 69 10.20 4.61 -11.20
N ILE A 70 11.31 5.28 -11.52
CA ILE A 70 12.66 4.69 -11.58
C ILE A 70 13.55 5.22 -10.47
N ILE A 71 13.05 6.11 -9.61
CA ILE A 71 13.82 6.75 -8.55
C ILE A 71 13.20 6.39 -7.22
N GLN A 72 13.96 5.68 -6.40
CA GLN A 72 13.60 5.39 -5.02
C GLN A 72 14.56 6.11 -4.06
N ALA A 73 14.01 6.94 -3.18
CA ALA A 73 14.79 7.58 -2.12
C ALA A 73 14.90 6.65 -0.91
N LEU A 74 16.12 6.50 -0.38
CA LEU A 74 16.40 5.70 0.81
C LEU A 74 17.35 6.42 1.76
N THR A 75 17.25 6.10 3.04
CA THR A 75 18.30 6.43 4.00
C THR A 75 19.39 5.37 4.00
N LEU A 76 20.60 5.75 4.43
CA LEU A 76 21.69 4.78 4.64
C LEU A 76 21.29 3.56 5.47
N ASN A 77 20.44 3.73 6.49
CA ASN A 77 20.01 2.63 7.36
C ASN A 77 19.02 1.69 6.65
N ARG A 78 18.16 2.22 5.79
CA ARG A 78 17.22 1.39 5.01
C ARG A 78 17.91 0.72 3.83
N PHE A 79 18.91 1.38 3.25
CA PHE A 79 19.74 0.78 2.21
C PHE A 79 20.66 -0.34 2.73
N SER A 80 20.88 -0.45 4.04
CA SER A 80 21.61 -1.58 4.64
C SER A 80 20.74 -2.80 4.97
N ASP A 81 19.43 -2.72 4.73
CA ASP A 81 18.48 -3.82 4.92
C ASP A 81 18.39 -4.63 3.62
N GLU A 82 18.99 -5.83 3.61
CA GLU A 82 19.20 -6.62 2.39
C GLU A 82 17.88 -7.06 1.76
N ASP A 83 16.97 -7.61 2.57
CA ASP A 83 15.67 -8.09 2.12
C ASP A 83 14.85 -6.94 1.52
N PHE A 84 14.78 -5.81 2.22
CA PHE A 84 14.08 -4.62 1.76
C PHE A 84 14.65 -4.07 0.44
N VAL A 85 15.98 -4.03 0.30
CA VAL A 85 16.64 -3.54 -0.93
C VAL A 85 16.39 -4.49 -2.09
N GLN A 86 16.44 -5.81 -1.86
CA GLN A 86 16.19 -6.81 -2.89
C GLN A 86 14.76 -6.71 -3.42
N GLU A 87 13.76 -6.70 -2.54
CA GLU A 87 12.35 -6.53 -2.93
C GLU A 87 12.11 -5.23 -3.70
N THR A 88 12.68 -4.13 -3.20
CA THR A 88 12.51 -2.83 -3.83
C THR A 88 13.19 -2.77 -5.21
N THR A 89 14.32 -3.46 -5.39
CA THR A 89 15.02 -3.55 -6.68
C THR A 89 14.18 -4.28 -7.71
N VAL A 90 13.57 -5.41 -7.33
CA VAL A 90 12.67 -6.19 -8.21
C VAL A 90 11.50 -5.33 -8.66
N SER A 91 10.82 -4.66 -7.73
CA SER A 91 9.69 -3.78 -8.04
C SER A 91 10.09 -2.61 -8.95
N LEU A 92 11.19 -1.92 -8.65
CA LEU A 92 11.65 -0.76 -9.41
C LEU A 92 12.07 -1.13 -10.84
N THR A 93 12.66 -2.31 -11.04
CA THR A 93 13.10 -2.80 -12.35
C THR A 93 11.92 -3.26 -13.19
N SER A 94 10.97 -3.99 -12.60
CA SER A 94 9.72 -4.41 -13.26
C SER A 94 8.91 -3.19 -13.75
N GLU A 95 8.82 -2.14 -12.92
CA GLU A 95 8.14 -0.89 -13.31
C GLU A 95 8.85 -0.19 -14.47
N TYR A 96 10.18 -0.18 -14.46
CA TYR A 96 10.95 0.39 -15.55
C TYR A 96 10.75 -0.35 -16.88
N GLU A 97 10.81 -1.68 -16.88
CA GLU A 97 10.56 -2.50 -18.07
C GLU A 97 9.14 -2.30 -18.62
N HIS A 98 8.15 -2.23 -17.74
CA HIS A 98 6.77 -1.95 -18.13
C HIS A 98 6.65 -0.57 -18.81
N LYS A 99 7.31 0.44 -18.24
CA LYS A 99 7.29 1.80 -18.78
C LYS A 99 8.14 1.99 -20.02
N GLN A 100 9.24 1.27 -20.20
CA GLN A 100 10.02 1.33 -21.44
C GLN A 100 9.14 1.06 -22.67
N THR A 101 8.26 0.06 -22.56
CA THR A 101 7.30 -0.26 -23.62
C THR A 101 6.39 0.93 -23.95
N LEU A 102 5.92 1.65 -22.93
CA LEU A 102 5.11 2.86 -23.10
C LEU A 102 5.91 4.07 -23.62
N PHE A 103 7.15 4.25 -23.15
CA PHE A 103 8.03 5.34 -23.58
C PHE A 103 8.45 5.19 -25.06
N ASP A 104 8.76 3.96 -25.48
CA ASP A 104 9.13 3.64 -26.86
C ASP A 104 7.93 3.74 -27.81
N GLU A 105 6.74 3.34 -27.38
CA GLU A 105 5.51 3.42 -28.17
C GLU A 105 4.96 4.84 -28.32
N GLN A 106 5.07 5.68 -27.28
CA GLN A 106 4.44 7.01 -27.25
C GLN A 106 5.35 8.18 -27.68
N LYS A 107 6.64 7.95 -27.96
CA LYS A 107 7.62 9.00 -28.34
C LYS A 107 7.59 10.23 -27.43
N ILE A 108 7.36 10.02 -26.13
CA ILE A 108 7.24 11.10 -25.15
C ILE A 108 8.62 11.79 -25.02
N GLY A 109 8.66 13.08 -25.35
CA GLY A 109 9.87 13.89 -25.22
C GLY A 109 10.20 14.22 -23.76
N LYS A 110 11.49 14.49 -23.49
CA LYS A 110 12.02 14.84 -22.15
C LYS A 110 11.29 15.99 -21.45
N ASP A 111 10.61 16.87 -22.19
CA ASP A 111 9.88 18.02 -21.67
C ASP A 111 8.40 17.72 -21.30
N ASP A 112 7.81 16.64 -21.82
CA ASP A 112 6.39 16.27 -21.61
C ASP A 112 6.16 15.50 -20.29
N VAL A 113 7.21 14.87 -19.76
CA VAL A 113 7.13 14.06 -18.53
C VAL A 113 6.67 14.90 -17.35
N ARG A 114 6.96 16.20 -17.31
CA ARG A 114 6.70 17.07 -16.14
C ARG A 114 5.23 17.53 -16.01
N TRP A 115 4.37 17.31 -17.01
CA TRP A 115 3.09 18.03 -17.14
C TRP A 115 1.82 17.17 -17.22
N LYS A 116 1.90 15.83 -17.14
CA LYS A 116 0.72 14.95 -17.25
C LYS A 116 0.39 14.15 -15.99
N LEU A 117 0.93 14.55 -14.83
CA LEU A 117 1.31 13.60 -13.78
C LEU A 117 0.46 13.57 -12.50
N GLU A 118 -0.71 14.18 -12.50
CA GLU A 118 -1.46 14.39 -11.24
C GLU A 118 -2.33 13.19 -10.80
N ASP A 119 -2.58 12.19 -11.65
CA ASP A 119 -3.36 10.97 -11.30
C ASP A 119 -2.65 9.67 -11.74
N HIS A 120 -1.45 9.39 -11.20
CA HIS A 120 -0.66 8.21 -11.60
C HIS A 120 -0.41 7.21 -10.47
N PRO A 121 -0.67 5.91 -10.67
CA PRO A 121 -0.33 4.85 -9.70
C PRO A 121 1.15 4.82 -9.28
N SER A 122 2.08 5.22 -10.15
CA SER A 122 3.49 5.38 -9.79
C SER A 122 3.72 6.46 -8.72
N LEU A 123 2.94 7.55 -8.75
CA LEU A 123 2.99 8.58 -7.70
C LEU A 123 2.46 8.03 -6.37
N ILE A 124 1.36 7.27 -6.41
CA ILE A 124 0.78 6.61 -5.22
C ILE A 124 1.81 5.68 -4.57
N LYS A 125 2.44 4.80 -5.36
CA LYS A 125 3.48 3.87 -4.87
C LYS A 125 4.68 4.60 -4.26
N SER A 126 5.19 5.60 -4.97
CA SER A 126 6.33 6.40 -4.51
C SER A 126 6.00 7.17 -3.22
N LYS A 127 4.80 7.75 -3.12
CA LYS A 127 4.34 8.43 -1.90
C LYS A 127 4.17 7.47 -0.73
N LEU A 128 3.59 6.28 -0.90
CA LEU A 128 3.47 5.28 0.17
C LEU A 128 4.85 4.89 0.74
N SER A 129 5.82 4.63 -0.13
CA SER A 129 7.20 4.30 0.28
C SER A 129 7.93 5.48 0.93
N THR A 130 7.74 6.67 0.36
CA THR A 130 8.34 7.92 0.85
C THR A 130 7.81 8.29 2.23
N LEU A 131 6.51 8.25 2.45
CA LEU A 131 5.89 8.64 3.72
C LEU A 131 6.32 7.72 4.87
N ARG A 132 6.51 6.42 4.61
CA ARG A 132 7.10 5.49 5.57
C ARG A 132 8.51 5.93 5.97
N THR A 133 9.35 6.19 4.97
CA THR A 133 10.72 6.64 5.16
C THR A 133 10.77 7.96 5.95
N LEU A 134 9.93 8.92 5.60
CA LEU A 134 9.80 10.18 6.32
C LEU A 134 9.40 9.96 7.79
N ARG A 135 8.43 9.08 8.05
CA ARG A 135 7.94 8.82 9.41
C ARG A 135 9.01 8.19 10.31
N GLU A 136 9.70 7.17 9.84
CA GLU A 136 10.73 6.48 10.61
C GLU A 136 11.90 7.40 10.97
N ASN A 137 12.12 8.42 10.14
CA ASN A 137 13.20 9.38 10.27
C ASN A 137 12.84 10.61 11.11
N SER A 138 11.56 10.99 11.18
CA SER A 138 11.02 12.13 11.93
C SER A 138 10.76 11.86 13.42
N LYS A 139 11.63 11.08 14.10
CA LYS A 139 11.58 10.73 15.55
C LYS A 139 11.53 11.92 16.53
N HIS A 140 11.62 13.15 16.05
CA HIS A 140 11.44 14.36 16.86
C HIS A 140 10.35 15.23 16.21
N GLU A 141 9.14 15.16 16.77
CA GLU A 141 7.91 15.91 16.41
C GLU A 141 8.06 17.44 16.40
N ARG A 142 9.26 17.99 16.62
CA ARG A 142 9.47 19.39 17.00
C ARG A 142 9.11 20.42 15.93
N ASN A 143 8.81 20.03 14.69
CA ASN A 143 8.61 20.98 13.58
C ASN A 143 7.32 20.80 12.76
N GLY A 144 6.28 20.14 13.26
CA GLY A 144 5.00 20.02 12.54
C GLY A 144 4.99 19.03 11.35
N ILE A 145 6.13 18.41 11.06
CA ILE A 145 6.32 17.36 10.03
C ILE A 145 5.36 16.19 10.22
N GLY A 146 5.09 15.80 11.48
CA GLY A 146 4.14 14.73 11.79
C GLY A 146 2.73 15.00 11.25
N ARG A 147 2.28 16.26 11.26
CA ARG A 147 0.95 16.64 10.76
C ARG A 147 0.90 16.63 9.23
N THR A 148 1.98 17.05 8.57
CA THR A 148 2.10 16.98 7.10
C THR A 148 2.16 15.53 6.62
N VAL A 149 2.97 14.67 7.24
CA VAL A 149 3.05 13.24 6.91
C VAL A 149 1.70 12.54 7.14
N TRP A 150 1.02 12.85 8.25
CA TRP A 150 -0.31 12.33 8.54
C TRP A 150 -1.33 12.72 7.47
N THR A 151 -1.46 14.02 7.18
CA THR A 151 -2.41 14.53 6.18
C THR A 151 -2.13 13.97 4.78
N GLU A 152 -0.85 13.87 4.40
CA GLU A 152 -0.48 13.32 3.09
C GLU A 152 -0.69 11.81 3.02
N PHE A 153 -0.49 11.08 4.12
CA PHE A 153 -0.75 9.64 4.17
C PHE A 153 -2.23 9.31 3.99
N GLU A 154 -3.13 10.04 4.65
CA GLU A 154 -4.58 9.91 4.41
C GLU A 154 -4.95 10.13 2.94
N LYS A 155 -4.44 11.20 2.32
CA LYS A 155 -4.71 11.52 0.91
C LYS A 155 -4.21 10.43 -0.02
N VAL A 156 -3.01 9.91 0.22
CA VAL A 156 -2.41 8.86 -0.61
C VAL A 156 -3.17 7.55 -0.47
N CYS A 157 -3.63 7.21 0.74
CA CYS A 157 -4.48 6.03 0.96
C CYS A 157 -5.81 6.17 0.21
N LYS A 158 -6.47 7.34 0.28
CA LYS A 158 -7.68 7.63 -0.51
C LYS A 158 -7.45 7.44 -2.01
N ALA A 159 -6.37 8.01 -2.53
CA ALA A 159 -6.00 7.88 -3.94
C ALA A 159 -5.73 6.43 -4.33
N ALA A 160 -5.09 5.64 -3.46
CA ALA A 160 -4.87 4.21 -3.68
C ALA A 160 -6.19 3.43 -3.76
N PHE A 161 -7.14 3.67 -2.86
CA PHE A 161 -8.45 3.01 -2.91
C PHE A 161 -9.24 3.39 -4.17
N ALA A 162 -9.26 4.67 -4.55
CA ALA A 162 -9.87 5.08 -5.82
C ALA A 162 -9.21 4.39 -7.03
N TYR A 163 -7.89 4.24 -7.02
CA TYR A 163 -7.16 3.55 -8.08
C TYR A 163 -7.48 2.04 -8.15
N LEU A 164 -7.79 1.42 -7.02
CA LEU A 164 -8.23 0.03 -6.91
C LEU A 164 -9.74 -0.13 -7.18
N ASP A 165 -10.37 0.83 -7.85
CA ASP A 165 -11.80 0.86 -8.21
C ASP A 165 -12.78 0.82 -7.01
N PHE A 166 -12.35 1.23 -5.82
CA PHE A 166 -13.29 1.47 -4.72
C PHE A 166 -14.07 2.76 -4.96
N GLU A 167 -15.38 2.71 -4.73
CA GLU A 167 -16.24 3.88 -4.76
C GLU A 167 -15.96 4.75 -3.52
N LEU A 168 -15.39 5.94 -3.70
CA LEU A 168 -15.21 6.89 -2.60
C LEU A 168 -16.51 7.69 -2.38
N GLU A 169 -17.03 7.71 -1.15
CA GLU A 169 -18.20 8.54 -0.84
C GLU A 169 -17.80 10.01 -0.71
N VAL A 170 -18.17 10.81 -1.72
CA VAL A 170 -17.85 12.24 -1.78
C VAL A 170 -18.56 13.00 -0.66
N GLY A 171 -17.78 13.64 0.22
CA GLY A 171 -18.27 14.46 1.34
C GLY A 171 -18.35 13.74 2.68
N GLN A 172 -17.99 12.46 2.74
CA GLN A 172 -17.79 11.69 3.98
C GLN A 172 -16.29 11.42 4.16
N GLY A 173 -15.74 11.85 5.29
CA GLY A 173 -14.34 11.64 5.65
C GLY A 173 -13.36 12.79 5.35
N GLY A 174 -12.39 12.98 6.26
CA GLY A 174 -11.32 13.97 6.16
C GLY A 174 -11.55 15.28 6.94
N VAL A 175 -10.47 16.05 7.07
CA VAL A 175 -10.33 17.26 7.94
C VAL A 175 -11.16 18.48 7.49
N ASP A 176 -11.89 18.40 6.37
CA ASP A 176 -12.67 19.52 5.83
C ASP A 176 -13.94 19.82 6.65
N ASN A 177 -14.32 18.92 7.57
CA ASN A 177 -15.38 19.13 8.56
C ASN A 177 -14.76 19.58 9.91
N GLU A 178 -14.54 20.89 10.07
CA GLU A 178 -14.18 21.47 11.37
C GLU A 178 -15.32 21.24 12.38
N GLY A 179 -15.18 20.23 13.26
CA GLY A 179 -16.02 20.09 14.46
C GLY A 179 -16.55 18.68 14.79
N SER A 180 -16.32 17.67 13.95
CA SER A 180 -16.67 16.26 14.23
C SER A 180 -15.47 15.33 14.04
N GLU A 181 -15.40 14.25 14.83
CA GLU A 181 -14.43 13.17 14.63
C GLU A 181 -14.93 12.31 13.47
N VAL A 182 -14.50 12.64 12.25
CA VAL A 182 -14.91 11.94 11.02
C VAL A 182 -13.84 10.91 10.63
N ALA A 183 -14.25 9.81 10.00
CA ALA A 183 -13.33 8.85 9.41
C ALA A 183 -12.37 9.50 8.40
N ASP A 184 -11.26 8.85 8.07
CA ASP A 184 -10.38 9.41 7.03
C ASP A 184 -11.06 9.25 5.68
N ALA A 185 -11.54 8.05 5.34
CA ALA A 185 -12.30 7.81 4.12
C ALA A 185 -13.47 6.86 4.35
N VAL A 186 -14.49 6.97 3.50
CA VAL A 186 -15.56 5.99 3.39
C VAL A 186 -15.52 5.39 1.99
N ILE A 187 -15.43 4.05 1.92
CA ILE A 187 -15.19 3.30 0.69
C ILE A 187 -16.29 2.27 0.44
N GLY A 188 -16.69 2.13 -0.80
CA GLY A 188 -17.61 1.10 -1.27
C GLY A 188 -16.92 0.15 -2.23
N TYR A 189 -17.21 -1.14 -2.10
CA TYR A 189 -16.79 -2.14 -3.09
C TYR A 189 -18.05 -2.77 -3.69
N PRO A 190 -18.22 -2.77 -5.02
CA PRO A 190 -19.43 -3.28 -5.65
C PRO A 190 -19.71 -4.75 -5.27
N PRO A 191 -20.99 -5.19 -5.38
CA PRO A 191 -21.34 -6.60 -5.29
C PRO A 191 -20.48 -7.44 -6.25
N MET A 192 -20.15 -8.65 -5.85
CA MET A 192 -19.41 -9.60 -6.67
C MET A 192 -20.30 -10.82 -6.92
N GLU A 193 -20.61 -11.09 -8.18
CA GLU A 193 -21.24 -12.35 -8.56
C GLU A 193 -20.14 -13.36 -8.88
N ILE A 194 -20.08 -14.46 -8.12
CA ILE A 194 -19.19 -15.58 -8.43
C ILE A 194 -20.06 -16.69 -9.03
N PRO A 195 -19.83 -17.07 -10.30
CA PRO A 195 -20.55 -18.16 -10.94
C PRO A 195 -20.55 -19.43 -10.07
N ASP A 196 -21.70 -20.09 -9.98
CA ASP A 196 -21.91 -21.35 -9.25
C ASP A 196 -21.59 -21.36 -7.73
N ARG A 197 -21.31 -20.20 -7.13
CA ARG A 197 -21.13 -20.05 -5.68
C ARG A 197 -22.24 -19.21 -5.07
N VAL A 198 -21.99 -17.92 -4.90
CA VAL A 198 -22.88 -17.00 -4.20
C VAL A 198 -22.59 -15.56 -4.63
N GLU A 199 -23.63 -14.73 -4.64
CA GLU A 199 -23.48 -13.29 -4.75
C GLU A 199 -22.95 -12.72 -3.43
N LEU A 200 -21.81 -12.05 -3.49
CA LEU A 200 -21.28 -11.26 -2.39
C LEU A 200 -21.93 -9.88 -2.40
N SER A 201 -22.49 -9.50 -1.26
CA SER A 201 -23.04 -8.16 -1.05
C SER A 201 -21.98 -7.08 -1.25
N ARG A 202 -22.47 -5.88 -1.59
CA ARG A 202 -21.66 -4.66 -1.54
C ARG A 202 -20.98 -4.55 -0.18
N LEU A 203 -19.69 -4.25 -0.20
CA LEU A 203 -18.94 -3.93 1.01
C LEU A 203 -18.89 -2.43 1.19
N HIS A 204 -19.03 -2.01 2.44
CA HIS A 204 -18.96 -0.62 2.83
C HIS A 204 -17.97 -0.51 3.99
N GLY A 205 -16.83 0.14 3.71
CA GLY A 205 -15.73 0.29 4.64
C GLY A 205 -15.57 1.72 5.15
N VAL A 206 -15.22 1.82 6.43
CA VAL A 206 -14.69 3.03 7.05
C VAL A 206 -13.18 2.85 7.16
N VAL A 207 -12.41 3.83 6.67
CA VAL A 207 -10.95 3.80 6.63
C VAL A 207 -10.37 4.79 7.63
N ASP A 208 -9.39 4.34 8.41
CA ASP A 208 -8.61 5.12 9.36
C ASP A 208 -7.10 4.86 9.11
N ALA A 209 -6.40 5.85 8.58
CA ALA A 209 -5.01 5.78 8.16
C ALA A 209 -4.08 6.29 9.28
N LYS A 210 -3.27 5.38 9.83
CA LYS A 210 -2.33 5.68 10.90
C LYS A 210 -0.92 5.80 10.37
N SER A 211 -0.46 7.04 10.22
CA SER A 211 0.90 7.33 9.76
C SER A 211 1.97 7.20 10.85
N ALA A 212 1.70 6.53 11.98
CA ALA A 212 2.71 6.27 13.01
C ALA A 212 3.69 5.20 12.52
N SER A 213 4.97 5.26 12.94
CA SER A 213 5.96 4.27 12.47
C SER A 213 5.58 2.86 12.89
N GLN A 214 5.00 2.75 14.09
CA GLN A 214 4.27 1.59 14.59
C GLN A 214 3.02 2.17 15.27
N VAL A 215 1.86 1.59 14.97
CA VAL A 215 0.59 2.08 15.53
C VAL A 215 0.48 1.66 16.98
N ASP A 216 0.12 2.61 17.84
CA ASP A 216 -0.15 2.35 19.26
C ASP A 216 -1.65 2.16 19.47
N PHE A 217 -2.12 0.93 19.27
CA PHE A 217 -3.53 0.59 19.42
C PHE A 217 -4.05 0.80 20.87
N ASP A 218 -3.19 0.78 21.89
CA ASP A 218 -3.58 1.09 23.28
C ASP A 218 -4.12 2.51 23.45
N GLY A 219 -3.68 3.44 22.59
CA GLY A 219 -4.10 4.83 22.57
C GLY A 219 -5.36 5.09 21.73
N GLU A 220 -5.83 4.11 20.96
CA GLU A 220 -6.95 4.27 20.04
C GLU A 220 -8.29 4.07 20.76
N ALA A 221 -9.07 5.14 20.85
CA ALA A 221 -10.38 5.10 21.48
C ALA A 221 -11.40 4.34 20.62
N VAL A 222 -11.86 3.18 21.08
CA VAL A 222 -12.91 2.39 20.41
C VAL A 222 -14.16 3.22 20.15
N SER A 223 -14.57 4.07 21.10
CA SER A 223 -15.76 4.93 20.96
C SER A 223 -15.69 5.84 19.73
N LYS A 224 -14.52 6.45 19.47
CA LYS A 224 -14.30 7.31 18.30
C LYS A 224 -14.52 6.55 17.00
N GLN A 225 -14.00 5.33 16.92
CA GLN A 225 -14.09 4.50 15.73
C GLN A 225 -15.51 3.99 15.48
N LEU A 226 -16.30 3.82 16.54
CA LEU A 226 -17.72 3.46 16.44
C LEU A 226 -18.58 4.63 15.94
N ASP A 227 -18.24 5.87 16.29
CA ASP A 227 -18.95 7.06 15.82
C ASP A 227 -18.90 7.19 14.29
N TYR A 228 -17.83 6.68 13.65
CA TYR A 228 -17.76 6.64 12.19
C TYR A 228 -18.85 5.77 11.55
N PHE A 229 -19.27 4.68 12.21
CA PHE A 229 -20.38 3.86 11.74
C PHE A 229 -21.72 4.59 11.86
N ASP A 230 -21.85 5.54 12.79
CA ASP A 230 -23.05 6.37 12.92
C ASP A 230 -23.19 7.37 11.78
N GLU A 231 -22.08 7.84 11.20
CA GLU A 231 -22.07 8.75 10.05
C GLU A 231 -22.57 8.07 8.77
N ILE A 232 -22.23 6.79 8.56
CA ILE A 232 -22.65 6.02 7.38
C ILE A 232 -24.03 5.36 7.51
N LYS A 233 -24.64 5.34 8.72
CA LYS A 233 -26.02 4.84 8.96
C LYS A 233 -27.09 5.58 8.15
N GLY A 234 -26.80 6.78 7.64
CA GLY A 234 -27.71 7.58 6.83
C GLY A 234 -27.98 6.99 5.44
N ASP A 235 -27.16 6.05 4.96
CA ASP A 235 -27.38 5.38 3.68
C ASP A 235 -28.57 4.40 3.76
N LYS A 236 -29.49 4.52 2.81
CA LYS A 236 -30.69 3.67 2.69
C LYS A 236 -30.36 2.18 2.54
N LEU A 237 -29.15 1.85 2.08
CA LEU A 237 -28.69 0.48 1.87
C LEU A 237 -27.74 -0.02 2.97
N TYR A 238 -27.48 0.78 4.01
CA TYR A 238 -26.57 0.44 5.13
C TYR A 238 -26.84 -0.93 5.78
N GLN A 239 -28.10 -1.34 5.85
CA GLN A 239 -28.52 -2.62 6.45
C GLN A 239 -28.24 -3.84 5.56
N SER A 240 -27.99 -3.64 4.26
CA SER A 240 -27.72 -4.71 3.29
C SER A 240 -26.24 -4.89 2.95
N PHE A 241 -25.36 -4.15 3.62
CA PHE A 241 -23.92 -4.14 3.35
C PHE A 241 -23.14 -5.00 4.33
N THR A 242 -22.12 -5.68 3.80
CA THR A 242 -21.00 -6.15 4.62
C THR A 242 -20.23 -4.91 5.07
N LYS A 243 -20.08 -4.73 6.38
CA LYS A 243 -19.39 -3.56 6.94
C LYS A 243 -17.93 -3.90 7.16
N LEU A 244 -17.07 -2.92 6.92
CA LEU A 244 -15.63 -3.07 7.11
C LEU A 244 -15.10 -1.90 7.96
N HIS A 245 -14.30 -2.22 8.97
CA HIS A 245 -13.42 -1.25 9.61
C HIS A 245 -11.99 -1.49 9.13
N LEU A 246 -11.41 -0.52 8.43
CA LEU A 246 -10.12 -0.67 7.77
C LEU A 246 -9.09 0.28 8.38
N PHE A 247 -8.06 -0.28 9.01
CA PHE A 247 -6.86 0.47 9.37
C PHE A 247 -5.82 0.35 8.26
N VAL A 248 -5.24 1.47 7.83
CA VAL A 248 -4.03 1.47 6.99
C VAL A 248 -2.84 1.93 7.82
N VAL A 249 -1.80 1.10 7.95
CA VAL A 249 -0.71 1.29 8.92
C VAL A 249 0.65 1.07 8.29
N PHE A 250 1.72 1.70 8.79
CA PHE A 250 3.08 1.34 8.36
C PHE A 250 3.57 0.04 9.02
N ASP A 251 3.30 -0.10 10.30
CA ASP A 251 3.70 -1.25 11.12
C ASP A 251 2.74 -1.37 12.31
N PHE A 252 2.64 -2.55 12.90
CA PHE A 252 1.70 -2.86 13.97
C PHE A 252 2.32 -3.78 15.02
N ASP A 253 1.72 -3.79 16.20
CA ASP A 253 1.97 -4.82 17.22
C ASP A 253 0.79 -5.79 17.22
N ALA A 254 1.05 -7.04 16.88
CA ALA A 254 0.03 -8.09 16.77
C ALA A 254 -0.80 -8.26 18.06
N GLU A 255 -0.14 -8.25 19.22
CA GLU A 255 -0.81 -8.46 20.50
C GLU A 255 -1.74 -7.28 20.82
N LYS A 256 -1.25 -6.05 20.59
CA LYS A 256 -2.06 -4.84 20.80
C LYS A 256 -3.24 -4.74 19.83
N VAL A 257 -3.07 -5.16 18.58
CA VAL A 257 -4.17 -5.21 17.61
C VAL A 257 -5.27 -6.16 18.11
N LEU A 258 -4.89 -7.34 18.61
CA LEU A 258 -5.82 -8.32 19.14
C LEU A 258 -6.56 -7.80 20.38
N ASP A 259 -5.85 -7.24 21.35
CA ASP A 259 -6.44 -6.67 22.56
C ASP A 259 -7.45 -5.55 22.25
N TRP A 260 -7.08 -4.68 21.29
CA TRP A 260 -7.96 -3.63 20.81
C TRP A 260 -9.20 -4.19 20.10
N TYR A 261 -8.99 -5.13 19.18
CA TYR A 261 -10.07 -5.75 18.40
C TYR A 261 -11.05 -6.52 19.28
N GLU A 262 -10.57 -7.28 20.27
CA GLU A 262 -11.40 -8.00 21.24
C GLU A 262 -12.33 -7.05 22.02
N THR A 263 -11.87 -5.82 22.26
CA THR A 263 -12.70 -4.77 22.88
C THR A 263 -13.67 -4.16 21.86
N ALA A 264 -13.21 -3.86 20.65
CA ALA A 264 -14.00 -3.21 19.61
C ALA A 264 -15.15 -4.10 19.09
N LYS A 265 -14.90 -5.41 18.89
CA LYS A 265 -15.88 -6.36 18.34
C LYS A 265 -17.15 -6.48 19.17
N LEU A 266 -17.08 -6.23 20.48
CA LEU A 266 -18.24 -6.22 21.38
C LEU A 266 -19.24 -5.08 21.07
N HIS A 267 -18.80 -4.07 20.33
CA HIS A 267 -19.57 -2.88 20.03
C HIS A 267 -19.84 -2.70 18.54
N TYR A 268 -19.22 -3.51 17.67
CA TYR A 268 -19.44 -3.39 16.25
C TYR A 268 -20.89 -3.68 15.85
N PRO A 269 -21.41 -2.98 14.83
CA PRO A 269 -22.67 -3.37 14.20
C PRO A 269 -22.59 -4.79 13.65
N ASP A 270 -23.73 -5.45 13.52
CA ASP A 270 -23.82 -6.77 12.88
C ASP A 270 -23.17 -6.75 11.49
N GLN A 271 -22.49 -7.85 11.16
CA GLN A 271 -21.79 -8.05 9.87
C GLN A 271 -20.61 -7.09 9.62
N THR A 272 -19.94 -6.64 10.68
CA THR A 272 -18.71 -5.84 10.57
C THR A 272 -17.48 -6.73 10.68
N GLY A 273 -16.61 -6.70 9.68
CA GLY A 273 -15.24 -7.23 9.79
C GLY A 273 -14.24 -6.10 10.05
N MET A 274 -13.07 -6.44 10.58
CA MET A 274 -11.94 -5.52 10.70
C MET A 274 -10.78 -6.00 9.82
N VAL A 275 -10.15 -5.07 9.12
CA VAL A 275 -8.92 -5.32 8.36
C VAL A 275 -7.84 -4.35 8.82
N VAL A 276 -6.65 -4.86 9.09
CA VAL A 276 -5.42 -4.06 9.27
C VAL A 276 -4.56 -4.27 8.04
N LEU A 277 -4.48 -3.26 7.18
CA LEU A 277 -3.74 -3.31 5.92
C LEU A 277 -2.41 -2.55 6.07
N THR A 278 -1.29 -3.21 5.80
CA THR A 278 0.00 -2.49 5.79
C THR A 278 0.10 -1.58 4.55
N ALA A 279 0.80 -0.45 4.69
CA ALA A 279 1.02 0.48 3.59
C ALA A 279 1.76 -0.18 2.42
N ASP A 280 2.65 -1.15 2.71
CA ASP A 280 3.35 -1.91 1.67
C ASP A 280 2.45 -2.93 0.96
N ALA A 281 1.49 -3.53 1.68
CA ALA A 281 0.46 -4.36 1.08
C ALA A 281 -0.38 -3.53 0.10
N LEU A 282 -0.86 -2.36 0.54
CA LEU A 282 -1.61 -1.42 -0.32
C LEU A 282 -0.77 -0.98 -1.53
N ARG A 283 0.52 -0.68 -1.34
CA ARG A 283 1.45 -0.37 -2.42
C ARG A 283 1.54 -1.52 -3.43
N SER A 284 1.67 -2.75 -2.95
CA SER A 284 1.79 -3.94 -3.79
C SER A 284 0.50 -4.22 -4.55
N MET A 285 -0.67 -4.02 -3.93
CA MET A 285 -1.96 -4.09 -4.63
C MET A 285 -2.03 -3.07 -5.78
N VAL A 286 -1.62 -1.82 -5.54
CA VAL A 286 -1.56 -0.77 -6.58
C VAL A 286 -0.60 -1.18 -7.71
N ASP A 287 0.56 -1.73 -7.38
CA ASP A 287 1.56 -2.19 -8.35
C ASP A 287 1.03 -3.33 -9.23
N LEU A 288 0.46 -4.34 -8.59
CA LEU A 288 -0.12 -5.51 -9.24
C LEU A 288 -1.31 -5.16 -10.11
N ASN A 289 -2.14 -4.18 -9.71
CA ASN A 289 -3.24 -3.67 -10.53
C ASN A 289 -2.74 -2.97 -11.82
N GLN A 290 -1.45 -2.63 -11.93
CA GLN A 290 -0.85 -2.15 -13.17
C GLN A 290 -0.31 -3.26 -14.06
N SER A 291 0.12 -4.38 -13.47
CA SER A 291 0.90 -5.39 -14.17
C SER A 291 0.04 -6.12 -15.21
N PRO A 292 0.36 -6.03 -16.52
CA PRO A 292 -0.35 -6.77 -17.55
C PRO A 292 -0.24 -8.28 -17.36
N LEU A 293 0.81 -8.77 -16.69
CA LEU A 293 0.99 -10.19 -16.39
C LEU A 293 0.08 -10.65 -15.25
N ALA A 294 -0.04 -9.85 -14.19
CA ALA A 294 -1.01 -10.10 -13.12
C ALA A 294 -2.44 -9.99 -13.68
N LEU A 295 -2.75 -8.93 -14.42
CA LEU A 295 -4.04 -8.76 -15.09
C LEU A 295 -4.31 -9.86 -16.13
N SER A 296 -3.30 -10.35 -16.87
CA SER A 296 -3.48 -11.45 -17.83
C SER A 296 -3.65 -12.81 -17.16
N ALA A 297 -3.06 -13.03 -15.99
CA ALA A 297 -3.29 -14.24 -15.21
C ALA A 297 -4.65 -14.22 -14.52
N VAL A 298 -5.04 -13.07 -13.98
CA VAL A 298 -6.38 -12.85 -13.43
C VAL A 298 -7.45 -12.96 -14.52
N ASN A 299 -7.22 -12.44 -15.73
CA ASN A 299 -8.13 -12.56 -16.88
C ASN A 299 -8.17 -13.98 -17.51
N ARG A 300 -7.18 -14.83 -17.22
CA ARG A 300 -7.17 -16.24 -17.69
C ARG A 300 -7.70 -17.22 -16.65
N GLY A 301 -7.66 -16.86 -15.37
CA GLY A 301 -8.53 -17.44 -14.36
C GLY A 301 -9.92 -16.81 -14.45
N GLU A 302 -10.95 -17.45 -13.94
CA GLU A 302 -12.32 -16.94 -13.98
C GLU A 302 -12.58 -15.80 -12.97
N PHE A 303 -11.58 -14.95 -12.72
CA PHE A 303 -11.65 -13.85 -11.75
C PHE A 303 -11.92 -12.53 -12.45
N ASP A 304 -12.98 -11.83 -12.03
CA ASP A 304 -13.17 -10.43 -12.42
C ASP A 304 -12.01 -9.61 -11.84
N THR A 305 -11.20 -9.01 -12.73
CA THR A 305 -10.05 -8.18 -12.34
C THR A 305 -10.42 -7.06 -11.38
N ARG A 306 -11.67 -6.59 -11.45
CA ARG A 306 -12.21 -5.58 -10.53
C ARG A 306 -12.41 -6.10 -9.11
N HIS A 307 -12.23 -7.40 -8.86
CA HIS A 307 -12.46 -8.05 -7.57
C HIS A 307 -11.24 -8.83 -7.06
N VAL A 308 -10.09 -8.77 -7.74
CA VAL A 308 -8.90 -9.58 -7.39
C VAL A 308 -8.43 -9.36 -5.95
N PHE A 309 -8.55 -8.15 -5.43
CA PHE A 309 -8.16 -7.83 -4.05
C PHE A 309 -9.32 -7.89 -3.06
N ARG A 310 -10.57 -8.09 -3.51
CA ARG A 310 -11.76 -8.07 -2.64
C ARG A 310 -11.64 -9.04 -1.46
N TYR A 311 -10.97 -10.17 -1.67
CA TYR A 311 -10.71 -11.18 -0.64
C TYR A 311 -9.92 -10.62 0.57
N PHE A 312 -9.06 -9.63 0.37
CA PHE A 312 -8.33 -8.97 1.47
C PHE A 312 -9.19 -7.97 2.28
N PHE A 313 -10.43 -7.73 1.86
CA PHE A 313 -11.30 -6.74 2.49
C PHE A 313 -12.53 -7.36 3.14
N ASP A 314 -12.74 -8.67 3.03
CA ASP A 314 -13.94 -9.33 3.55
C ASP A 314 -13.53 -10.57 4.38
N PRO A 315 -13.08 -10.37 5.64
CA PRO A 315 -12.59 -11.45 6.50
C PRO A 315 -13.58 -12.60 6.66
N LYS A 316 -14.88 -12.27 6.65
CA LYS A 316 -15.96 -13.26 6.81
C LYS A 316 -16.08 -14.21 5.63
N LEU A 317 -15.41 -13.97 4.50
CA LEU A 317 -15.39 -14.94 3.40
C LEU A 317 -14.72 -16.24 3.82
N TYR A 318 -13.67 -16.19 4.64
CA TYR A 318 -12.87 -17.37 4.95
C TYR A 318 -13.54 -18.36 5.90
N THR A 319 -14.62 -17.95 6.57
CA THR A 319 -15.45 -18.84 7.39
C THR A 319 -16.52 -19.57 6.57
N ARG A 320 -16.73 -19.15 5.32
CA ARG A 320 -17.82 -19.65 4.48
C ARG A 320 -17.37 -20.92 3.76
N PRO A 321 -18.14 -22.02 3.84
CA PRO A 321 -17.80 -23.28 3.17
C PRO A 321 -17.56 -23.14 1.65
N GLU A 322 -18.21 -22.16 1.01
CA GLU A 322 -18.09 -21.88 -0.42
C GLU A 322 -16.75 -21.22 -0.82
N PHE A 323 -15.92 -20.84 0.15
CA PHE A 323 -14.66 -20.11 -0.04
C PHE A 323 -13.46 -20.80 0.62
N VAL A 324 -13.59 -22.08 1.01
CA VAL A 324 -12.51 -22.87 1.63
C VAL A 324 -11.26 -22.92 0.74
N ASP A 325 -11.46 -23.02 -0.58
CA ASP A 325 -10.38 -23.04 -1.57
C ASP A 325 -9.59 -21.71 -1.66
N VAL A 326 -10.27 -20.59 -1.38
CA VAL A 326 -9.65 -19.26 -1.26
C VAL A 326 -8.90 -19.16 0.08
N ALA A 327 -9.48 -19.68 1.15
CA ALA A 327 -8.82 -19.77 2.45
C ALA A 327 -7.57 -20.67 2.44
N GLU A 328 -7.50 -21.66 1.53
CA GLU A 328 -6.32 -22.51 1.33
C GLU A 328 -5.25 -21.85 0.44
N LEU A 329 -5.61 -20.83 -0.35
CA LEU A 329 -4.68 -20.10 -1.22
C LEU A 329 -3.88 -19.04 -0.47
N LEU A 330 -4.50 -18.47 0.54
CA LEU A 330 -3.90 -17.48 1.42
C LEU A 330 -3.60 -18.20 2.71
N ASP A 331 -2.33 -18.36 3.09
CA ASP A 331 -2.04 -18.79 4.46
C ASP A 331 -2.31 -17.63 5.41
N LEU A 332 -3.60 -17.42 5.69
CA LEU A 332 -4.10 -16.41 6.62
C LEU A 332 -3.78 -16.79 8.07
N SER A 333 -3.20 -17.97 8.29
CA SER A 333 -3.12 -18.60 9.60
C SER A 333 -1.77 -18.46 10.28
N GLU A 334 -0.73 -17.96 9.59
CA GLU A 334 0.61 -17.80 10.14
C GLU A 334 1.19 -16.41 9.87
N TRP A 335 1.67 -15.76 10.93
CA TRP A 335 2.52 -14.57 10.81
C TRP A 335 3.93 -14.91 11.24
N SER A 336 4.87 -14.75 10.31
CA SER A 336 6.29 -14.93 10.57
C SER A 336 6.76 -14.04 11.73
N GLY A 337 7.42 -14.64 12.72
CA GLY A 337 8.00 -13.90 13.86
C GLY A 337 7.05 -13.56 15.01
N THR A 338 5.80 -14.05 15.00
CA THR A 338 4.83 -13.85 16.11
C THR A 338 4.96 -14.93 17.18
N GLU A 339 4.70 -14.59 18.45
CA GLU A 339 4.67 -15.58 19.53
C GLU A 339 3.53 -16.59 19.33
N PRO A 340 3.72 -17.90 19.62
CA PRO A 340 2.71 -18.93 19.36
C PRO A 340 1.36 -18.68 20.03
N GLU A 341 1.35 -18.04 21.20
CA GLU A 341 0.11 -17.70 21.92
C GLU A 341 -0.68 -16.61 21.20
N THR A 342 -0.01 -15.57 20.72
CA THR A 342 -0.59 -14.51 19.90
C THR A 342 -1.12 -15.07 18.58
N GLN A 343 -0.39 -15.99 17.94
CA GLN A 343 -0.85 -16.66 16.72
C GLN A 343 -2.14 -17.45 16.96
N HIS A 344 -2.20 -18.24 18.04
CA HIS A 344 -3.40 -19.01 18.38
C HIS A 344 -4.60 -18.10 18.69
N ARG A 345 -4.37 -16.95 19.35
CA ARG A 345 -5.43 -15.95 19.58
C ARG A 345 -5.94 -15.41 18.25
N TYR A 346 -5.04 -15.02 17.35
CA TYR A 346 -5.42 -14.51 16.04
C TYR A 346 -6.24 -15.52 15.22
N GLN A 347 -5.83 -16.79 15.17
CA GLN A 347 -6.57 -17.84 14.47
C GLN A 347 -7.99 -18.08 15.02
N ALA A 348 -8.30 -17.63 16.23
CA ALA A 348 -9.63 -17.72 16.81
C ALA A 348 -10.56 -16.55 16.41
N GLU A 349 -10.02 -15.52 15.75
CA GLU A 349 -10.76 -14.31 15.36
C GLU A 349 -11.14 -14.36 13.88
N ASP A 350 -12.39 -14.69 13.62
CA ASP A 350 -12.91 -15.02 12.29
C ASP A 350 -13.41 -13.79 11.49
N GLU A 351 -13.46 -12.63 12.14
CA GLU A 351 -13.85 -11.35 11.53
C GLU A 351 -12.70 -10.32 11.57
N LEU A 352 -11.46 -10.75 11.86
CA LEU A 352 -10.25 -9.93 11.81
C LEU A 352 -9.29 -10.47 10.76
N LEU A 353 -8.82 -9.59 9.88
CA LEU A 353 -7.77 -9.90 8.92
C LEU A 353 -6.63 -8.89 9.01
N ILE A 354 -5.39 -9.35 9.10
CA ILE A 354 -4.23 -8.49 8.90
C ILE A 354 -3.60 -8.86 7.57
N VAL A 355 -3.37 -7.85 6.73
CA VAL A 355 -2.92 -8.01 5.36
C VAL A 355 -1.54 -7.39 5.22
N THR A 356 -0.54 -8.23 5.02
CA THR A 356 0.86 -7.84 4.81
C THR A 356 1.22 -7.85 3.34
N GLN A 357 2.38 -7.28 3.00
CA GLN A 357 2.90 -7.30 1.63
C GLN A 357 3.13 -8.73 1.14
N GLU A 358 3.72 -9.57 1.98
CA GLU A 358 3.99 -10.98 1.70
C GLU A 358 2.72 -11.72 1.27
N MET A 359 1.63 -11.59 2.04
CA MET A 359 0.34 -12.21 1.71
C MET A 359 -0.22 -11.76 0.35
N VAL A 360 -0.04 -10.49 -0.01
CA VAL A 360 -0.50 -9.97 -1.31
C VAL A 360 0.32 -10.54 -2.46
N LEU A 361 1.63 -10.71 -2.27
CA LEU A 361 2.52 -11.29 -3.28
C LEU A 361 2.27 -12.80 -3.43
N GLU A 362 2.16 -13.53 -2.33
CA GLU A 362 1.83 -14.97 -2.32
C GLU A 362 0.48 -15.27 -2.97
N TRP A 363 -0.53 -14.41 -2.75
CA TRP A 363 -1.83 -14.53 -3.42
C TRP A 363 -1.71 -14.56 -4.93
N ILE A 364 -0.94 -13.62 -5.49
CA ILE A 364 -0.73 -13.52 -6.93
C ILE A 364 0.05 -14.75 -7.43
N ASP A 365 1.12 -15.14 -6.75
CA ASP A 365 1.92 -16.30 -7.12
C ASP A 365 1.14 -17.61 -7.01
N GLY A 366 0.26 -17.73 -6.01
CA GLY A 366 -0.65 -18.86 -5.81
C GLY A 366 -1.69 -18.96 -6.93
N ILE A 367 -2.29 -17.83 -7.32
CA ILE A 367 -3.16 -17.75 -8.51
C ILE A 367 -2.40 -18.19 -9.77
N HIS A 368 -1.15 -17.75 -9.94
CA HIS A 368 -0.32 -18.14 -11.08
C HIS A 368 0.05 -19.62 -11.08
N SER A 369 0.40 -20.19 -9.94
CA SER A 369 0.90 -21.56 -9.83
C SER A 369 -0.20 -22.60 -10.05
N LYS A 370 -1.41 -22.38 -9.53
CA LYS A 370 -2.58 -23.25 -9.78
C LYS A 370 -3.05 -23.24 -11.24
N GLN A 371 -2.54 -22.35 -12.10
CA GLN A 371 -2.80 -22.39 -13.55
C GLN A 371 -1.90 -23.38 -14.31
N HIS A 372 -0.71 -23.70 -13.77
CA HIS A 372 0.25 -24.58 -14.44
C HIS A 372 0.04 -26.05 -14.12
N ASP A 373 -0.48 -26.36 -12.93
CA ASP A 373 -1.09 -27.66 -12.65
C ASP A 373 -2.51 -27.64 -13.21
N THR A 374 -2.71 -28.30 -14.37
CA THR A 374 -4.06 -28.62 -14.86
C THR A 374 -4.72 -29.62 -13.93
N ASP A 375 -5.10 -29.19 -12.74
CA ASP A 375 -6.10 -29.86 -11.92
C ASP A 375 -7.47 -29.24 -12.19
N SER A 376 -8.46 -30.12 -12.15
CA SER A 376 -9.80 -30.04 -12.73
C SER A 376 -10.75 -28.95 -12.19
N LEU A 377 -10.25 -27.85 -11.62
CA LEU A 377 -11.07 -26.89 -10.88
C LEU A 377 -11.76 -25.81 -11.71
N PHE A 378 -11.38 -25.61 -12.99
CA PHE A 378 -11.92 -24.52 -13.82
C PHE A 378 -12.09 -24.92 -15.29
N GLN A 379 -12.81 -26.01 -15.54
CA GLN A 379 -13.39 -26.29 -16.86
C GLN A 379 -14.89 -26.01 -16.82
N VAL A 380 -15.31 -24.93 -17.46
CA VAL A 380 -16.70 -24.78 -17.94
C VAL A 380 -16.76 -25.40 -19.34
N GLU A 381 -17.72 -26.31 -19.56
CA GLU A 381 -18.11 -26.79 -20.91
C GLU A 381 -18.75 -25.69 -21.75
#